data_AF-A0A7C5NWB4-F1
#
_entry.id   AF-A0A7C5NWB4-F1
#
_cell.length_a   1.000
_cell.length_b   1.000
_cell.length_c   1.000
_cell.angle_alpha   90.00
_cell.angle_beta   90.00
_cell.angle_gamma   90.00
#
_symmetry.space_group_name_H-M   'P 1'
#
loop_
_entity.id
_entity.type
_entity.pdbx_description
1 polymer ?
#
loop_
_entity_poly.entity_id
_entity_poly.type
_entity_poly.pdbx_seq_one_letter_code
_entity_poly.pdbx_strand_id
1 'polypeptide(L)' 'YDRILVTAAAPDVPPPLIEQLKPGGIMLIPVGSVHFFQSLIKVTKSVNGKISRENLGGVAFVPLTGRYGHKA' A
#
# COMPACT_ATOMS: atom_id res chain seq x y z
N TYR A 1 -6.72 -9.09 8.00
CA TYR A 1 -7.50 -7.86 8.15
C TYR A 1 -8.52 -7.70 7.04
N ASP A 2 -9.70 -7.19 7.38
CA ASP A 2 -10.74 -6.83 6.40
C ASP A 2 -10.35 -5.55 5.65
N ARG A 3 -9.76 -4.59 6.37
CA ARG A 3 -9.22 -3.35 5.81
C ARG A 3 -7.84 -3.05 6.40
N ILE A 4 -6.94 -2.51 5.59
CA ILE A 4 -5.63 -2.00 6.02
C ILE A 4 -5.48 -0.58 5.49
N LEU A 5 -5.21 0.38 6.36
CA LEU A 5 -4.93 1.76 5.97
C LEU A 5 -3.50 2.09 6.40
N VAL A 6 -2.67 2.47 5.43
CA VAL A 6 -1.28 2.88 5.69
C VAL A 6 -1.21 4.39 5.54
N THR A 7 -0.70 5.08 6.56
CA THR A 7 -0.63 6.55 6.62
C THR A 7 0.81 7.06 6.48
N ALA A 8 1.65 6.31 5.76
CA ALA A 8 3.02 6.65 5.43
C ALA A 8 3.36 6.05 4.06
N ALA A 9 4.14 6.77 3.25
CA ALA A 9 4.46 6.37 1.89
C ALA A 9 5.51 5.27 1.85
N ALA A 10 5.20 4.18 1.15
CA ALA A 10 6.12 3.07 0.94
C ALA A 10 6.74 3.13 -0.47
N PRO A 11 7.94 2.55 -0.69
CA PRO A 11 8.53 2.47 -2.03
C PRO A 11 7.72 1.58 -2.98
N ASP A 12 7.06 0.54 -2.45
CA ASP A 12 6.06 -0.31 -3.11
C ASP A 12 5.13 -0.88 -2.02
N VAL A 13 4.05 -1.54 -2.42
CA VAL A 13 3.13 -2.24 -1.50
C VAL A 13 3.86 -3.39 -0.81
N PRO A 14 4.02 -3.37 0.53
CA PRO A 14 4.72 -4.43 1.25
C PRO A 14 4.04 -5.80 1.10
N PRO A 15 4.74 -6.86 0.66
CA PRO A 15 4.17 -8.21 0.55
C PRO A 15 3.49 -8.72 1.84
N PRO A 16 4.05 -8.50 3.06
CA PRO A 16 3.40 -8.95 4.29
C PRO A 16 2.01 -8.34 4.51
N LEU A 17 1.76 -7.10 4.04
CA LEU A 17 0.45 -6.47 4.17
C LEU A 17 -0.57 -7.10 3.22
N ILE A 18 -0.16 -7.57 2.04
CA ILE A 18 -1.02 -8.30 1.09
C ILE A 18 -1.38 -9.69 1.64
N GLU A 19 -0.42 -10.37 2.27
CA GLU A 19 -0.61 -11.68 2.91
C GLU A 19 -1.62 -11.58 4.06
N GLN A 20 -1.47 -10.55 4.91
CA GLN A 20 -2.36 -10.30 6.04
C GLN A 20 -3.75 -9.80 5.63
N LEU A 21 -3.94 -9.34 4.39
CA LEU A 21 -5.25 -8.94 3.87
C LEU A 21 -6.12 -10.19 3.65
N LYS A 22 -7.35 -10.19 4.18
CA LYS A 22 -8.31 -11.28 3.97
C LYS A 22 -8.78 -11.29 2.50
N PRO A 23 -9.25 -12.43 1.97
CA PRO A 23 -10.07 -12.44 0.76
C PRO A 23 -11.31 -11.53 0.92
N GLY A 24 -11.61 -10.71 -0.09
CA GLY A 24 -12.60 -9.61 -0.01
C GLY A 24 -12.09 -8.35 0.70
N GLY A 25 -10.81 -8.34 1.12
CA GLY A 25 -10.19 -7.23 1.82
C GLY A 25 -9.74 -6.09 0.89
N ILE A 26 -9.68 -4.88 1.45
CA ILE A 26 -9.21 -3.68 0.75
C ILE A 26 -8.10 -3.02 1.57
N MET A 27 -7.03 -2.59 0.90
CA MET A 27 -5.96 -1.78 1.47
C MET A 27 -5.84 -0.45 0.74
N LEU A 28 -5.57 0.62 1.50
CA LEU A 28 -5.14 1.91 0.95
C LEU A 28 -3.73 2.21 1.45
N ILE A 29 -2.85 2.54 0.53
CA ILE A 29 -1.44 2.82 0.82
C ILE A 29 -0.86 3.87 -0.14
N PRO A 30 -0.25 4.95 0.37
CA PRO A 30 0.56 5.85 -0.45
C PRO A 30 1.81 5.10 -0.93
N VAL A 31 2.06 5.12 -2.23
CA VAL A 31 3.25 4.51 -2.85
C VAL A 31 4.00 5.57 -3.63
N GLY A 32 5.31 5.67 -3.39
CA GLY A 32 6.19 6.61 -4.06
C GLY A 32 7.58 6.66 -3.42
N SER A 33 8.52 7.29 -4.09
CA SER A 33 9.86 7.53 -3.52
C SER A 33 9.87 8.75 -2.60
N VAL A 34 10.76 8.78 -1.61
CA VAL A 34 10.88 9.86 -0.60
C VAL A 34 11.06 11.24 -1.23
N HIS A 35 11.66 11.32 -2.42
CA HIS A 35 11.97 12.56 -3.13
C HIS A 35 11.11 12.80 -4.38
N PHE A 36 10.11 11.96 -4.63
CA PHE A 36 9.27 12.05 -5.82
C PHE A 36 7.77 12.06 -5.46
N PHE A 37 6.93 12.18 -6.49
CA PHE A 37 5.48 12.10 -6.36
C PHE A 37 5.05 10.74 -5.77
N GLN A 38 4.05 10.79 -4.90
CA GLN A 38 3.40 9.61 -4.34
C GLN A 38 1.98 9.51 -4.90
N SER A 39 1.50 8.29 -5.10
CA SER A 39 0.12 7.99 -5.48
C SER A 39 -0.57 7.18 -4.40
N LEU A 40 -1.83 7.48 -4.13
CA LEU A 40 -2.64 6.64 -3.25
C LEU A 40 -3.10 5.41 -4.02
N ILE A 41 -2.63 4.23 -3.61
CA ILE A 41 -2.98 2.96 -4.25
C ILE A 41 -4.04 2.25 -3.42
N LYS A 42 -5.14 1.86 -4.08
CA LYS A 42 -6.13 0.93 -3.56
C LYS A 42 -5.80 -0.48 -4.03
N VAL A 43 -5.54 -1.37 -3.09
CA VAL A 43 -5.32 -2.79 -3.34
C VAL A 43 -6.57 -3.54 -2.91
N THR A 44 -7.14 -4.33 -3.82
CA THR A 44 -8.27 -5.21 -3.51
C THR A 44 -7.82 -6.66 -3.65
N LYS A 45 -8.08 -7.48 -2.63
CA LYS A 45 -7.88 -8.93 -2.69
C LYS A 45 -9.23 -9.57 -2.91
N SER A 46 -9.47 -10.09 -4.10
CA SER A 46 -10.70 -10.81 -4.43
C SER A 46 -10.86 -12.06 -3.57
N VAL A 47 -12.08 -12.60 -3.51
CA VAL A 47 -12.40 -13.81 -2.72
C VAL A 47 -11.54 -15.02 -3.17
N ASN A 48 -11.18 -15.08 -4.46
CA ASN A 48 -10.28 -16.10 -5.02
C ASN A 48 -8.78 -15.81 -4.83
N GLY A 49 -8.42 -14.78 -4.04
CA GLY A 49 -7.04 -14.40 -3.78
C GLY A 49 -6.37 -13.53 -4.84
N LYS A 50 -7.04 -13.26 -5.98
CA LYS A 50 -6.48 -12.36 -7.02
C LYS A 50 -6.34 -10.94 -6.48
N ILE A 51 -5.18 -10.32 -6.73
CA ILE A 51 -4.90 -8.94 -6.34
C ILE A 51 -5.15 -8.01 -7.52
N SER A 52 -5.88 -6.92 -7.27
CA SER A 52 -5.97 -5.77 -8.19
C SER A 52 -5.48 -4.50 -7.50
N ARG A 53 -4.93 -3.58 -8.29
CA ARG A 53 -4.41 -2.28 -7.85
C ARG A 53 -5.10 -1.19 -8.67
N GLU A 54 -5.52 -0.13 -8.00
CA GLU A 54 -6.12 1.06 -8.62
C GLU A 54 -5.40 2.30 -8.07
N ASN A 55 -5.00 3.20 -8.96
CA ASN A 55 -4.38 4.48 -8.59
C ASN A 55 -5.49 5.52 -8.38
N LEU A 56 -5.55 6.11 -7.18
CA LEU A 56 -6.55 7.10 -6.79
C LEU A 56 -6.06 8.55 -6.89
N GLY A 57 -4.85 8.76 -7.41
CA GLY A 57 -4.27 10.09 -7.61
C GLY A 57 -3.13 10.43 -6.64
N GLY A 58 -2.59 11.64 -6.80
CA GLY A 58 -1.42 12.12 -6.08
C GLY A 58 -1.69 12.47 -4.61
N VAL A 59 -0.73 12.19 -3.73
CA VAL A 59 -0.78 12.51 -2.28
C VAL A 59 0.61 12.89 -1.76
N ALA A 60 0.68 13.39 -0.52
CA ALA A 60 1.93 13.69 0.17
C ALA A 60 1.87 13.21 1.63
N PHE A 61 2.60 12.13 1.92
CA PHE A 61 2.75 11.53 3.25
C PHE A 61 4.23 11.42 3.63
N VAL A 62 4.49 11.31 4.94
CA VAL A 62 5.82 10.99 5.48
C VAL A 62 6.28 9.60 5.02
N PRO A 63 7.60 9.33 4.93
CA PRO A 63 8.09 8.02 4.49
C PRO A 63 7.80 6.92 5.53
N LEU A 64 7.34 5.77 5.06
CA LEU A 64 7.30 4.53 5.82
C LEU A 64 8.72 3.96 5.86
N THR A 65 9.42 4.12 6.97
CA THR A 65 10.78 3.58 7.15
C THR A 65 10.75 2.21 7.82
N GLY A 66 11.59 1.29 7.38
CA GLY A 66 11.70 -0.04 7.99
C GLY A 66 12.06 -1.15 7.02
N ARG A 67 12.05 -2.40 7.49
CA ARG A 67 12.49 -3.58 6.72
C ARG A 67 11.79 -3.71 5.35
N TYR A 68 10.50 -3.38 5.28
CA TYR A 68 9.70 -3.41 4.05
C TYR A 68 9.30 -2.01 3.57
N GLY A 69 9.94 -0.97 4.11
CA GLY A 69 9.72 0.43 3.76
C GLY A 69 10.95 1.03 3.09
N HIS A 70 11.07 2.35 3.13
CA HIS A 70 12.29 3.04 2.75
C HIS A 70 13.43 2.67 3.70
N LYS A 71 14.62 2.48 3.12
CA LYS A 71 15.86 2.38 3.90
C LYS A 71 16.28 3.79 4.31
N ALA A 72 16.76 3.90 5.54
CA ALA A 72 17.50 5.06 6.00
C ALA A 72 18.87 5.09 5.34
#